data_AF-A0A2V5TTT5-F1
#
_entry.id   AF-A0A2V5TTT5-F1
#
_cell.length_a   1.000
_cell.length_b   1.000
_cell.length_c   1.000
_cell.angle_alpha   90.00
_cell.angle_beta   90.00
_cell.angle_gamma   90.00
#
_symmetry.space_group_name_H-M   'P 1'
#
loop_
_entity.id
_entity.type
_entity.pdbx_description
1 polymer ?
#
loop_
_entity_poly.entity_id
_entity_poly.type
_entity_poly.pdbx_seq_one_letter_code
_entity_poly.pdbx_strand_id
1 'polypeptide(L)'
;FAFTDTNGNFNADVLKDKWKIDISDASLRQTGYLRPQNKPQIDTTAFGVIGVNIPLTRETALIYGFLKNDTYAPLPGISLSGNDNNNLYQANATTDASGNYTMGVTAGAWFIGPDNQNPGLAGYIVQGTNVTLTNGQALQVNFVAQRSTAHLLGRVTDTGGSPITGLTILAFPQNGGSSVSATTDSNGNFDLGVFGGSWTVQLESGSAAQHNVIGPTLQFNVTDGVNISNINYVAQSVTAQINGFVRNSQAAGLANVFVYASATMNGTNYNQNAQTDGTGHYQFGVFNGTWQLSVGCSDLNNLGYGCPNQQTVVVSGANQTVNFTAQPFSNTPPRLTQPQLFPGQFQFQLSGESGRNYRIDTTADFATWATLGTNSAFGGSFSFIDTNAPGFRKRFYRAVLVP
;
A
#
# COMPACT_ATOMS: atom_id res chain seq x y z
N PHE A 1 -18.44 30.15 13.92
CA PHE A 1 -18.31 30.24 12.45
C PHE A 1 -18.17 31.71 12.09
N ALA A 2 -17.44 32.04 11.03
CA ALA A 2 -17.23 33.41 10.59
C ALA A 2 -17.25 33.46 9.06
N PHE A 3 -17.53 34.65 8.51
CA PHE A 3 -17.47 34.92 7.08
C PHE A 3 -16.43 35.99 6.81
N THR A 4 -15.78 35.92 5.66
CA THR A 4 -14.88 36.97 5.20
C THR A 4 -15.65 38.15 4.62
N ASP A 5 -15.16 39.37 4.85
CA ASP A 5 -15.64 40.57 4.16
C ASP A 5 -15.10 40.66 2.72
N THR A 6 -15.41 41.75 2.01
CA THR A 6 -14.94 41.97 0.62
C THR A 6 -13.43 42.12 0.48
N ASN A 7 -12.71 42.35 1.58
CA ASN A 7 -11.25 42.45 1.61
C ASN A 7 -10.61 41.13 2.10
N GLY A 8 -11.40 40.09 2.37
CA GLY A 8 -10.92 38.80 2.88
C GLY A 8 -10.68 38.76 4.38
N ASN A 9 -11.01 39.82 5.13
CA ASN A 9 -10.85 39.83 6.60
C ASN A 9 -12.00 39.08 7.26
N PHE A 10 -11.73 38.41 8.38
CA PHE A 10 -12.75 37.76 9.21
C PHE A 10 -12.50 38.03 10.69
N ASN A 11 -13.57 37.92 11.48
CA ASN A 11 -13.49 37.87 12.93
C ASN A 11 -14.33 36.68 13.42
N ALA A 12 -13.80 35.92 14.37
CA ALA A 12 -14.44 34.75 14.94
C ALA A 12 -14.31 34.78 16.46
N ASP A 13 -15.43 34.88 17.16
CA ASP A 13 -15.45 34.75 18.61
C ASP A 13 -15.24 33.28 19.00
N VAL A 14 -14.26 33.04 19.88
CA VAL A 14 -13.87 31.70 20.33
C VAL A 14 -13.61 31.70 21.85
N LEU A 15 -13.73 30.52 22.47
CA LEU A 15 -13.32 30.32 23.86
C LEU A 15 -11.80 30.17 23.96
N LYS A 16 -11.26 30.31 25.18
CA LYS A 16 -9.82 30.09 25.45
C LYS A 16 -9.45 28.62 25.24
N ASP A 17 -8.90 28.32 24.06
CA ASP A 17 -8.42 26.98 23.70
C ASP A 17 -7.49 27.03 22.48
N LYS A 18 -7.01 25.86 22.05
CA LYS A 18 -6.34 25.61 20.76
C LYS A 18 -7.37 25.24 19.70
N TRP A 19 -7.50 26.09 18.70
CA TRP A 19 -8.48 25.96 17.64
C TRP A 19 -7.83 25.49 16.34
N LYS A 20 -8.56 24.65 15.60
CA LYS A 20 -8.26 24.34 14.20
C LYS A 20 -9.25 25.12 13.33
N ILE A 21 -8.75 25.94 12.42
CA ILE A 21 -9.62 26.69 11.49
C ILE A 21 -9.93 25.81 10.29
N ASP A 22 -11.20 25.49 10.11
CA ASP A 22 -11.69 24.79 8.93
C ASP A 22 -12.40 25.74 7.97
N ILE A 23 -12.31 25.47 6.68
CA ILE A 23 -12.89 26.31 5.63
C ILE A 23 -13.90 25.48 4.84
N SER A 24 -15.07 26.08 4.57
CA SER A 24 -16.15 25.44 3.82
C SER A 24 -15.71 25.00 2.42
N ASP A 25 -15.84 23.71 2.14
CA ASP A 25 -15.57 23.13 0.82
C ASP A 25 -16.47 23.73 -0.27
N ALA A 26 -17.72 24.05 0.08
CA ALA A 26 -18.66 24.65 -0.87
C ALA A 26 -18.19 26.06 -1.30
N SER A 27 -17.69 26.86 -0.36
CA SER A 27 -17.20 28.23 -0.64
C SER A 27 -15.90 28.22 -1.44
N LEU A 28 -14.99 27.29 -1.11
CA LEU A 28 -13.72 27.11 -1.81
C LEU A 28 -13.93 26.69 -3.26
N ARG A 29 -14.80 25.70 -3.49
CA ARG A 29 -15.14 25.23 -4.84
C ARG A 29 -15.77 26.33 -5.70
N GLN A 30 -16.63 27.17 -5.12
CA GLN A 30 -17.27 28.26 -5.86
C GLN A 30 -16.29 29.38 -6.24
N THR A 31 -15.18 29.51 -5.50
CA THR A 31 -14.20 30.58 -5.69
C THR A 31 -12.90 30.12 -6.38
N GLY A 32 -12.78 28.82 -6.68
CA GLY A 32 -11.65 28.22 -7.38
C GLY A 32 -10.39 28.09 -6.52
N TYR A 33 -10.56 27.79 -5.24
CA TYR A 33 -9.49 27.61 -4.27
C TYR A 33 -9.51 26.21 -3.65
N LEU A 34 -8.34 25.72 -3.27
CA LEU A 34 -8.16 24.41 -2.65
C LEU A 34 -8.10 24.52 -1.13
N ARG A 35 -8.58 23.47 -0.45
CA ARG A 35 -8.50 23.37 1.02
C ARG A 35 -7.10 22.89 1.42
N PRO A 36 -6.41 23.53 2.37
CA PRO A 36 -5.19 22.96 2.95
C PRO A 36 -5.48 21.69 3.76
N GLN A 37 -4.68 20.63 3.57
CA GLN A 37 -4.79 19.41 4.39
C GLN A 37 -4.38 19.70 5.85
N ASN A 38 -3.27 20.41 6.01
CA ASN A 38 -2.83 20.92 7.30
C ASN A 38 -3.59 22.20 7.62
N LYS A 39 -4.71 22.05 8.33
CA LYS A 39 -5.54 23.19 8.69
C LYS A 39 -4.82 24.09 9.70
N PRO A 40 -4.91 25.42 9.58
CA PRO A 40 -4.28 26.36 10.50
C PRO A 40 -4.70 26.10 11.95
N GLN A 41 -3.73 26.13 12.87
CA GLN A 41 -3.96 26.00 14.30
C GLN A 41 -3.66 27.31 15.01
N ILE A 42 -4.59 27.78 15.84
CA ILE A 42 -4.50 29.05 16.56
C ILE A 42 -4.69 28.81 18.06
N ASP A 43 -3.76 29.31 18.87
CA ASP A 43 -3.82 29.20 20.33
C ASP A 43 -4.36 30.52 20.93
N THR A 44 -5.51 30.43 21.58
CA THR A 44 -6.19 31.57 22.22
C THR A 44 -6.23 31.46 23.75
N THR A 45 -5.44 30.56 24.33
CA THR A 45 -5.46 30.26 25.77
C THR A 45 -5.07 31.46 26.65
N ALA A 46 -4.12 32.28 26.18
CA ALA A 46 -3.67 33.47 26.90
C ALA A 46 -4.47 34.73 26.52
N PHE A 47 -4.58 35.02 25.23
CA PHE A 47 -5.23 36.22 24.67
C PHE A 47 -5.77 35.94 23.26
N GLY A 48 -6.62 36.85 22.76
CA GLY A 48 -7.09 36.80 21.38
C GLY A 48 -5.94 37.01 20.39
N VAL A 49 -6.01 36.31 19.25
CA VAL A 49 -4.97 36.37 18.22
C VAL A 49 -5.42 37.27 17.08
N ILE A 50 -4.54 38.18 16.66
CA ILE A 50 -4.74 39.07 15.50
C ILE A 50 -3.77 38.72 14.37
N GLY A 51 -4.10 39.11 13.14
CA GLY A 51 -3.22 38.90 11.98
C GLY A 51 -3.14 37.44 11.50
N VAL A 52 -4.15 36.62 11.82
CA VAL A 52 -4.25 35.26 11.29
C VAL A 52 -4.38 35.32 9.77
N ASN A 53 -3.33 34.93 9.07
CA ASN A 53 -3.29 34.89 7.62
C ASN A 53 -3.42 33.44 7.13
N ILE A 54 -4.38 33.17 6.24
CA ILE A 54 -4.63 31.85 5.69
C ILE A 54 -4.47 31.92 4.16
N PRO A 55 -3.28 31.66 3.63
CA PRO A 55 -3.08 31.67 2.19
C PRO A 55 -3.81 30.50 1.54
N LEU A 56 -4.59 30.79 0.51
CA LEU A 56 -5.31 29.78 -0.28
C LEU A 56 -4.69 29.66 -1.66
N THR A 57 -4.49 28.41 -2.09
CA THR A 57 -3.95 28.08 -3.41
C THR A 57 -5.10 27.99 -4.41
N ARG A 58 -4.95 28.67 -5.55
CA ARG A 58 -5.91 28.58 -6.65
C ARG A 58 -5.80 27.24 -7.36
N GLU A 59 -6.94 26.75 -7.84
CA GLU A 59 -7.01 25.65 -8.78
C GLU A 59 -6.34 26.06 -10.10
N THR A 60 -5.58 25.16 -10.70
CA THR A 60 -4.84 25.40 -11.95
C THR A 60 -5.04 24.31 -13.00
N ALA A 61 -5.79 23.26 -12.67
CA ALA A 61 -6.16 22.15 -13.54
C ALA A 61 -7.53 21.62 -13.12
N LEU A 62 -8.14 20.79 -13.97
CA LEU A 62 -9.49 20.28 -13.79
C LEU A 62 -9.51 18.77 -13.97
N ILE A 63 -10.22 18.07 -13.10
CA ILE A 63 -10.65 16.69 -13.29
C ILE A 63 -12.15 16.70 -13.51
N TYR A 64 -12.63 15.98 -14.51
CA TYR A 64 -14.06 15.83 -14.75
C TYR A 64 -14.40 14.41 -15.19
N GLY A 65 -15.66 14.03 -15.10
CA GLY A 65 -16.11 12.74 -15.62
C GLY A 65 -17.47 12.37 -15.05
N PHE A 66 -17.71 11.06 -14.95
CA PHE A 66 -18.93 10.53 -14.35
C PHE A 66 -18.66 9.44 -13.31
N LEU A 67 -19.64 9.23 -12.43
CA LEU A 67 -19.80 8.04 -11.62
C LEU A 67 -21.13 7.38 -11.98
N LYS A 68 -21.05 6.16 -12.50
CA LYS A 68 -22.18 5.35 -12.92
C LYS A 68 -22.03 3.95 -12.36
N ASN A 69 -23.11 3.16 -12.33
CA ASN A 69 -22.97 1.74 -12.03
C ASN A 69 -22.57 0.92 -13.28
N ASP A 70 -22.40 -0.38 -13.08
CA ASP A 70 -22.10 -1.38 -14.10
C ASP A 70 -23.13 -1.49 -15.25
N THR A 71 -24.37 -1.03 -15.04
CA THR A 71 -25.39 -0.90 -16.10
C THR A 71 -25.42 0.50 -16.75
N TYR A 72 -24.41 1.35 -16.46
CA TYR A 72 -24.31 2.74 -16.90
C TYR A 72 -25.42 3.68 -16.40
N ALA A 73 -26.18 3.28 -15.37
CA ALA A 73 -27.11 4.17 -14.70
C ALA A 73 -26.35 5.21 -13.84
N PRO A 74 -26.82 6.48 -13.80
CA PRO A 74 -26.17 7.53 -13.02
C PRO A 74 -26.28 7.28 -11.51
N LEU A 75 -25.20 7.61 -10.79
CA LEU A 75 -25.19 7.62 -9.33
C LEU A 75 -25.06 9.07 -8.84
N PRO A 76 -26.19 9.79 -8.64
CA PRO A 76 -26.21 11.20 -8.24
C PRO A 76 -25.98 11.41 -6.75
N GLY A 77 -25.49 12.58 -6.36
CA GLY A 77 -25.32 12.97 -4.95
C GLY A 77 -24.16 12.26 -4.23
N ILE A 78 -23.31 11.55 -4.97
CA ILE A 78 -22.13 10.91 -4.43
C ILE A 78 -21.02 11.96 -4.32
N SER A 79 -20.49 12.12 -3.11
CA SER A 79 -19.33 12.99 -2.89
C SER A 79 -18.06 12.27 -3.35
N LEU A 80 -17.16 13.01 -4.00
CA LEU A 80 -15.81 12.57 -4.34
C LEU A 80 -14.83 13.43 -3.57
N SER A 81 -13.78 12.81 -3.07
CA SER A 81 -12.65 13.47 -2.41
C SER A 81 -11.38 13.33 -3.25
N GLY A 82 -10.52 14.32 -3.16
CA GLY A 82 -9.21 14.36 -3.78
C GLY A 82 -8.16 14.86 -2.79
N ASN A 83 -7.02 14.18 -2.73
CA ASN A 83 -5.86 14.60 -1.95
C ASN A 83 -4.65 14.63 -2.90
N ASP A 84 -3.85 15.69 -2.85
CA ASP A 84 -2.57 15.68 -3.55
C ASP A 84 -1.58 14.76 -2.83
N ASN A 85 -0.64 14.21 -3.59
CA ASN A 85 0.29 13.23 -3.06
C ASN A 85 1.39 13.84 -2.17
N ASN A 86 1.47 15.18 -2.07
CA ASN A 86 2.39 15.86 -1.15
C ASN A 86 1.75 16.24 0.19
N ASN A 87 0.49 15.83 0.43
CA ASN A 87 -0.27 16.12 1.65
C ASN A 87 -0.45 17.62 1.93
N LEU A 88 -0.64 18.43 0.89
CA LEU A 88 -0.77 19.88 0.97
C LEU A 88 -2.23 20.33 0.84
N TYR A 89 -2.97 19.77 -0.10
CA TYR A 89 -4.26 20.25 -0.58
C TYR A 89 -5.29 19.15 -0.75
N GLN A 90 -6.55 19.55 -0.58
CA GLN A 90 -7.75 18.75 -0.74
C GLN A 90 -8.70 19.42 -1.73
N ALA A 91 -9.36 18.59 -2.51
CA ALA A 91 -10.40 18.96 -3.44
C ALA A 91 -11.61 18.06 -3.24
N ASN A 92 -12.81 18.55 -3.53
CA ASN A 92 -14.05 17.78 -3.40
C ASN A 92 -14.99 18.07 -4.56
N ALA A 93 -15.72 17.04 -5.00
CA ALA A 93 -16.77 17.14 -6.00
C ALA A 93 -18.02 16.38 -5.54
N THR A 94 -19.13 16.61 -6.22
CA THR A 94 -20.36 15.85 -6.00
C THR A 94 -20.97 15.54 -7.35
N THR A 95 -21.48 14.33 -7.54
CA THR A 95 -22.12 13.93 -8.79
C THR A 95 -23.49 14.59 -8.94
N ASP A 96 -23.76 15.11 -10.14
CA ASP A 96 -25.06 15.67 -10.50
C ASP A 96 -26.10 14.58 -10.80
N ALA A 97 -27.32 14.98 -11.19
CA ALA A 97 -28.42 14.07 -11.53
C ALA A 97 -28.09 13.08 -12.67
N SER A 98 -27.12 13.41 -13.53
CA SER A 98 -26.63 12.57 -14.63
C SER A 98 -25.39 11.75 -14.24
N GLY A 99 -24.98 11.83 -12.97
CA GLY A 99 -23.79 11.18 -12.44
C GLY A 99 -22.49 11.91 -12.80
N ASN A 100 -22.53 13.09 -13.41
CA ASN A 100 -21.31 13.81 -13.80
C ASN A 100 -20.75 14.61 -12.63
N TYR A 101 -19.43 14.80 -12.59
CA TYR A 101 -18.78 15.60 -11.57
C TYR A 101 -17.62 16.42 -12.17
N THR A 102 -17.24 17.48 -11.47
CA THR A 102 -16.06 18.30 -11.74
C THR A 102 -15.33 18.61 -10.45
N MET A 103 -14.00 18.54 -10.49
CA MET A 103 -13.11 18.77 -9.36
C MET A 103 -11.93 19.63 -9.83
N GLY A 104 -11.83 20.84 -9.31
CA GLY A 104 -10.65 21.68 -9.52
C GLY A 104 -9.48 21.21 -8.65
N VAL A 105 -8.29 21.22 -9.23
CA VAL A 105 -7.03 20.74 -8.60
C VAL A 105 -5.87 21.61 -9.06
N THR A 106 -4.67 21.41 -8.49
CA THR A 106 -3.43 21.96 -9.05
C THR A 106 -2.76 20.95 -9.97
N ALA A 107 -1.79 21.42 -10.76
CA ALA A 107 -0.83 20.52 -11.40
C ALA A 107 -0.09 19.67 -10.34
N GLY A 108 0.25 18.43 -10.70
CA GLY A 108 0.86 17.46 -9.80
C GLY A 108 0.10 16.14 -9.74
N ALA A 109 0.55 15.26 -8.84
CA ALA A 109 -0.06 13.97 -8.61
C ALA A 109 -1.15 14.06 -7.53
N TRP A 110 -2.31 13.46 -7.82
CA TRP A 110 -3.48 13.45 -6.95
C TRP A 110 -4.07 12.05 -6.87
N PHE A 111 -4.48 11.64 -5.68
CA PHE A 111 -5.43 10.55 -5.49
C PHE A 111 -6.83 11.13 -5.44
N ILE A 112 -7.76 10.57 -6.22
CA ILE A 112 -9.18 10.97 -6.24
C ILE A 112 -10.09 9.75 -6.17
N GLY A 113 -11.25 9.89 -5.52
CA GLY A 113 -12.22 8.80 -5.51
C GLY A 113 -13.55 9.18 -4.87
N PRO A 114 -14.61 8.40 -5.15
CA PRO A 114 -15.87 8.54 -4.45
C PRO A 114 -15.74 8.18 -2.96
N ASP A 115 -16.55 8.84 -2.15
CA ASP A 115 -16.73 8.51 -0.74
C ASP A 115 -17.57 7.23 -0.62
N ASN A 116 -16.87 6.11 -0.37
CA ASN A 116 -17.50 4.79 -0.23
C ASN A 116 -18.41 4.66 1.00
N GLN A 117 -18.43 5.65 1.91
CA GLN A 117 -19.38 5.68 3.02
C GLN A 117 -20.72 6.31 2.63
N ASN A 118 -20.83 6.90 1.42
CA ASN A 118 -22.06 7.49 0.95
C ASN A 118 -23.16 6.41 0.83
N PRO A 119 -24.35 6.60 1.43
CA PRO A 119 -25.45 5.62 1.34
C PRO A 119 -25.89 5.29 -0.09
N GLY A 120 -25.69 6.20 -1.05
CA GLY A 120 -25.96 5.95 -2.47
C GLY A 120 -25.02 4.93 -3.13
N LEU A 121 -23.95 4.53 -2.44
CA LEU A 121 -23.05 3.44 -2.83
C LEU A 121 -23.27 2.17 -1.99
N ALA A 122 -24.32 2.08 -1.18
CA ALA A 122 -24.62 0.85 -0.46
C ALA A 122 -24.81 -0.34 -1.43
N GLY A 123 -24.04 -1.40 -1.22
CA GLY A 123 -24.01 -2.57 -2.11
C GLY A 123 -23.24 -2.36 -3.42
N TYR A 124 -22.47 -1.27 -3.54
CA TYR A 124 -21.56 -1.02 -4.65
C TYR A 124 -20.11 -0.98 -4.16
N ILE A 125 -19.20 -1.39 -5.03
CA ILE A 125 -17.74 -1.33 -4.85
C ILE A 125 -17.19 -0.45 -5.96
N VAL A 126 -16.49 0.62 -5.58
CA VAL A 126 -15.85 1.55 -6.51
C VAL A 126 -14.52 2.01 -5.96
N GLN A 127 -13.54 2.19 -6.83
CA GLN A 127 -12.17 2.56 -6.47
C GLN A 127 -11.84 3.97 -6.91
N GLY A 128 -11.15 4.69 -6.03
CA GLY A 128 -10.40 5.87 -6.41
C GLY A 128 -9.20 5.52 -7.30
N THR A 129 -8.58 6.53 -7.89
CA THR A 129 -7.42 6.38 -8.77
C THR A 129 -6.42 7.50 -8.55
N ASN A 130 -5.16 7.23 -8.86
CA ASN A 130 -4.12 8.25 -8.93
C ASN A 130 -4.06 8.83 -10.34
N VAL A 131 -3.96 10.15 -10.41
CA VAL A 131 -3.78 10.90 -11.66
C VAL A 131 -2.64 11.88 -11.53
N THR A 132 -2.04 12.25 -12.65
CA THR A 132 -1.05 13.34 -12.71
C THR A 132 -1.50 14.34 -13.76
N LEU A 133 -1.57 15.60 -13.36
CA LEU A 133 -2.01 16.69 -14.22
C LEU A 133 -0.90 17.73 -14.40
N THR A 134 -0.93 18.39 -15.55
CA THR A 134 -0.12 19.58 -15.85
C THR A 134 -0.98 20.84 -15.75
N ASN A 135 -0.33 22.01 -15.72
CA ASN A 135 -1.04 23.28 -15.56
C ASN A 135 -1.95 23.57 -16.77
N GLY A 136 -3.19 23.99 -16.52
CA GLY A 136 -4.23 24.22 -17.53
C GLY A 136 -4.89 22.96 -18.09
N GLN A 137 -4.52 21.77 -17.64
CA GLN A 137 -5.07 20.52 -18.15
C GLN A 137 -6.48 20.25 -17.59
N ALA A 138 -7.38 19.78 -18.46
CA ALA A 138 -8.63 19.12 -18.08
C ALA A 138 -8.50 17.61 -18.35
N LEU A 139 -8.56 16.78 -17.31
CA LEU A 139 -8.42 15.33 -17.41
C LEU A 139 -9.78 14.65 -17.16
N GLN A 140 -10.19 13.79 -18.09
CA GLN A 140 -11.37 12.97 -17.90
C GLN A 140 -11.05 11.73 -17.06
N VAL A 141 -11.80 11.52 -15.97
CA VAL A 141 -11.72 10.34 -15.10
C VAL A 141 -13.13 9.82 -14.85
N ASN A 142 -13.41 8.62 -15.35
CA ASN A 142 -14.71 7.99 -15.18
C ASN A 142 -14.62 6.88 -14.12
N PHE A 143 -15.59 6.86 -13.22
CA PHE A 143 -15.75 5.82 -12.22
C PHE A 143 -16.97 4.96 -12.55
N VAL A 144 -16.79 3.64 -12.45
CA VAL A 144 -17.88 2.67 -12.57
C VAL A 144 -17.96 1.90 -11.25
N ALA A 145 -19.08 2.02 -10.56
CA ALA A 145 -19.34 1.30 -9.33
C ALA A 145 -19.95 -0.07 -9.65
N GLN A 146 -19.27 -1.13 -9.23
CA GLN A 146 -19.72 -2.50 -9.46
C GLN A 146 -20.63 -2.92 -8.33
N ARG A 147 -21.81 -3.47 -8.64
CA ARG A 147 -22.71 -3.97 -7.61
C ARG A 147 -22.12 -5.22 -6.98
N SER A 148 -22.22 -5.37 -5.65
CA SER A 148 -21.93 -6.66 -5.02
C SER A 148 -22.94 -7.69 -5.51
N THR A 149 -22.45 -8.80 -6.05
CA THR A 149 -23.28 -9.90 -6.56
C THR A 149 -23.21 -11.13 -5.66
N ALA A 150 -22.29 -11.18 -4.70
CA ALA A 150 -22.06 -12.30 -3.79
C ALA A 150 -21.59 -11.79 -2.43
N HIS A 151 -21.59 -12.68 -1.43
CA HIS A 151 -21.14 -12.37 -0.07
C HIS A 151 -20.13 -13.40 0.46
N LEU A 152 -19.11 -12.93 1.17
CA LEU A 152 -18.26 -13.76 2.03
C LEU A 152 -18.78 -13.65 3.47
N LEU A 153 -19.43 -14.71 3.95
CA LEU A 153 -20.10 -14.78 5.24
C LEU A 153 -19.32 -15.69 6.18
N GLY A 154 -18.97 -15.18 7.35
CA GLY A 154 -18.14 -15.94 8.28
C GLY A 154 -18.17 -15.42 9.71
N ARG A 155 -17.30 -16.01 10.52
CA ARG A 155 -17.13 -15.68 11.93
C ARG A 155 -15.65 -15.66 12.28
N VAL A 156 -15.23 -14.65 13.03
CA VAL A 156 -13.90 -14.57 13.62
C VAL A 156 -13.93 -15.19 15.02
N THR A 157 -13.04 -16.16 15.25
CA THR A 157 -12.88 -16.84 16.53
C THR A 157 -11.43 -16.83 17.01
N ASP A 158 -11.24 -16.98 18.32
CA ASP A 158 -9.93 -17.33 18.87
C ASP A 158 -9.62 -18.83 18.68
N THR A 159 -8.45 -19.27 19.12
CA THR A 159 -8.05 -20.69 19.05
C THR A 159 -8.88 -21.62 19.93
N GLY A 160 -9.59 -21.09 20.92
CA GLY A 160 -10.56 -21.82 21.75
C GLY A 160 -11.96 -21.91 21.14
N GLY A 161 -12.21 -21.24 20.01
CA GLY A 161 -13.51 -21.18 19.34
C GLY A 161 -14.45 -20.09 19.87
N SER A 162 -14.00 -19.24 20.79
CA SER A 162 -14.78 -18.10 21.28
C SER A 162 -14.85 -17.01 20.21
N PRO A 163 -15.98 -16.31 20.04
CA PRO A 163 -16.08 -15.21 19.08
C PRO A 163 -15.22 -14.02 19.49
N ILE A 164 -14.69 -13.31 18.50
CA ILE A 164 -14.04 -12.02 18.71
C ILE A 164 -14.87 -10.92 18.04
N THR A 165 -15.48 -10.07 18.86
CA THR A 165 -16.28 -8.92 18.44
C THR A 165 -15.39 -7.69 18.20
N GLY A 166 -15.84 -6.74 17.37
CA GLY A 166 -15.17 -5.46 17.17
C GLY A 166 -13.90 -5.50 16.30
N LEU A 167 -13.58 -6.64 15.67
CA LEU A 167 -12.50 -6.74 14.70
C LEU A 167 -12.99 -6.25 13.33
N THR A 168 -12.17 -5.45 12.64
CA THR A 168 -12.45 -5.10 11.26
C THR A 168 -11.80 -6.13 10.33
N ILE A 169 -12.61 -6.79 9.51
CA ILE A 169 -12.16 -7.70 8.46
C ILE A 169 -12.21 -6.98 7.11
N LEU A 170 -11.18 -7.18 6.30
CA LEU A 170 -11.01 -6.58 4.99
C LEU A 170 -11.02 -7.67 3.92
N ALA A 171 -11.63 -7.40 2.78
CA ALA A 171 -11.46 -8.20 1.56
C ALA A 171 -10.92 -7.33 0.42
N PHE A 172 -9.81 -7.76 -0.17
CA PHE A 172 -9.11 -7.10 -1.28
C PHE A 172 -9.22 -7.95 -2.55
N PRO A 173 -9.61 -7.38 -3.69
CA PRO A 173 -9.54 -8.09 -4.96
C PRO A 173 -8.08 -8.28 -5.40
N GLN A 174 -7.70 -9.46 -5.88
CA GLN A 174 -6.30 -9.76 -6.25
C GLN A 174 -5.78 -8.94 -7.43
N ASN A 175 -6.66 -8.46 -8.30
CA ASN A 175 -6.27 -7.66 -9.49
C ASN A 175 -6.22 -6.15 -9.20
N GLY A 176 -6.20 -5.75 -7.93
CA GLY A 176 -6.36 -4.36 -7.51
C GLY A 176 -7.84 -3.95 -7.46
N GLY A 177 -8.15 -2.92 -6.67
CA GLY A 177 -9.52 -2.52 -6.37
C GLY A 177 -9.67 -1.95 -4.96
N SER A 178 -10.84 -1.41 -4.65
CA SER A 178 -11.18 -1.02 -3.27
C SER A 178 -11.36 -2.27 -2.41
N SER A 179 -10.81 -2.22 -1.20
CA SER A 179 -11.18 -3.18 -0.18
C SER A 179 -12.59 -2.90 0.31
N VAL A 180 -13.36 -3.96 0.53
CA VAL A 180 -14.56 -3.89 1.37
C VAL A 180 -14.21 -4.29 2.79
N SER A 181 -14.96 -3.76 3.75
CA SER A 181 -14.72 -4.03 5.16
C SER A 181 -16.01 -4.31 5.92
N ALA A 182 -15.92 -5.16 6.94
CA ALA A 182 -16.98 -5.38 7.90
C ALA A 182 -16.38 -5.41 9.30
N THR A 183 -17.14 -4.96 10.30
CA THR A 183 -16.74 -5.10 11.71
C THR A 183 -17.51 -6.26 12.33
N THR A 184 -16.83 -7.13 13.07
CA THR A 184 -17.45 -8.32 13.63
C THR A 184 -18.47 -7.97 14.72
N ASP A 185 -19.64 -8.60 14.65
CA ASP A 185 -20.72 -8.40 15.63
C ASP A 185 -20.39 -9.05 17.00
N SER A 186 -21.33 -9.00 17.96
CA SER A 186 -21.15 -9.62 19.29
C SER A 186 -20.94 -11.14 19.25
N ASN A 187 -21.35 -11.78 18.16
CA ASN A 187 -21.14 -13.19 17.91
C ASN A 187 -19.91 -13.43 17.02
N GLY A 188 -19.11 -12.41 16.71
CA GLY A 188 -17.92 -12.52 15.86
C GLY A 188 -18.24 -12.62 14.37
N ASN A 189 -19.50 -12.48 13.94
CA ASN A 189 -19.87 -12.66 12.54
C ASN A 189 -19.48 -11.45 11.68
N PHE A 190 -19.15 -11.72 10.43
CA PHE A 190 -18.92 -10.69 9.41
C PHE A 190 -19.67 -11.03 8.12
N ASP A 191 -20.01 -9.98 7.37
CA ASP A 191 -20.59 -10.07 6.04
C ASP A 191 -19.90 -9.07 5.11
N LEU A 192 -19.22 -9.60 4.08
CA LEU A 192 -18.52 -8.81 3.09
C LEU A 192 -19.19 -8.98 1.73
N GLY A 193 -19.88 -7.95 1.26
CA GLY A 193 -20.41 -7.89 -0.10
C GLY A 193 -19.27 -7.78 -1.11
N VAL A 194 -19.21 -8.71 -2.05
CA VAL A 194 -18.18 -8.87 -3.08
C VAL A 194 -18.82 -9.18 -4.43
N PHE A 195 -18.00 -9.33 -5.48
CA PHE A 195 -18.43 -9.80 -6.80
C PHE A 195 -17.51 -10.91 -7.30
N GLY A 196 -17.82 -11.51 -8.45
CA GLY A 196 -17.05 -12.59 -9.05
C GLY A 196 -15.58 -12.23 -9.26
N GLY A 197 -14.67 -13.05 -8.77
CA GLY A 197 -13.24 -12.79 -8.82
C GLY A 197 -12.45 -13.44 -7.69
N SER A 198 -11.14 -13.19 -7.66
CA SER A 198 -10.28 -13.66 -6.57
C SER A 198 -10.13 -12.58 -5.50
N TRP A 199 -10.39 -12.96 -4.25
CA TRP A 199 -10.40 -12.08 -3.09
C TRP A 199 -9.46 -12.59 -2.01
N THR A 200 -8.72 -11.67 -1.41
CA THR A 200 -7.88 -11.91 -0.23
C THR A 200 -8.57 -11.33 0.99
N VAL A 201 -8.79 -12.15 2.02
CA VAL A 201 -9.46 -11.75 3.27
C VAL A 201 -8.45 -11.76 4.40
N GLN A 202 -8.39 -10.67 5.16
CA GLN A 202 -7.50 -10.51 6.32
C GLN A 202 -8.05 -9.51 7.33
N LEU A 203 -7.53 -9.53 8.56
CA LEU A 203 -7.85 -8.48 9.54
C LEU A 203 -7.19 -7.15 9.15
N GLU A 204 -7.88 -6.06 9.47
CA GLU A 204 -7.31 -4.72 9.49
C GLU A 204 -6.33 -4.61 10.67
N SER A 205 -5.15 -4.04 10.42
CA SER A 205 -4.02 -4.12 11.35
C SER A 205 -4.25 -3.34 12.66
N GLY A 206 -4.95 -2.21 12.62
CA GLY A 206 -5.25 -1.40 13.81
C GLY A 206 -6.16 -2.13 14.81
N SER A 207 -7.29 -2.65 14.35
CA SER A 207 -8.24 -3.42 15.14
C SER A 207 -7.62 -4.74 15.61
N ALA A 208 -6.84 -5.43 14.78
CA ALA A 208 -6.10 -6.62 15.20
C ALA A 208 -5.11 -6.32 16.35
N ALA A 209 -4.37 -5.22 16.25
CA ALA A 209 -3.44 -4.78 17.30
C ALA A 209 -4.17 -4.40 18.60
N GLN A 210 -5.30 -3.69 18.53
CA GLN A 210 -6.12 -3.35 19.70
C GLN A 210 -6.65 -4.60 20.43
N HIS A 211 -6.91 -5.67 19.69
CA HIS A 211 -7.35 -6.95 20.25
C HIS A 211 -6.20 -7.90 20.58
N ASN A 212 -4.94 -7.50 20.33
CA ASN A 212 -3.76 -8.31 20.56
C ASN A 212 -3.81 -9.68 19.84
N VAL A 213 -4.25 -9.69 18.59
CA VAL A 213 -4.37 -10.89 17.75
C VAL A 213 -3.69 -10.74 16.40
N ILE A 214 -3.38 -11.88 15.77
CA ILE A 214 -2.83 -12.00 14.43
C ILE A 214 -3.78 -12.87 13.60
N GLY A 215 -4.32 -12.29 12.54
CA GLY A 215 -5.19 -13.00 11.61
C GLY A 215 -4.42 -13.65 10.47
N PRO A 216 -4.93 -14.76 9.90
CA PRO A 216 -4.37 -15.33 8.67
C PRO A 216 -4.72 -14.51 7.42
N THR A 217 -3.97 -14.71 6.35
CA THR A 217 -4.37 -14.24 5.01
C THR A 217 -5.06 -15.38 4.27
N LEU A 218 -6.36 -15.25 4.00
CA LEU A 218 -7.16 -16.26 3.27
C LEU A 218 -7.44 -15.80 1.84
N GLN A 219 -7.57 -16.74 0.91
CA GLN A 219 -7.92 -16.45 -0.48
C GLN A 219 -9.19 -17.21 -0.89
N PHE A 220 -10.09 -16.52 -1.59
CA PHE A 220 -11.35 -17.05 -2.07
C PHE A 220 -11.54 -16.71 -3.54
N ASN A 221 -11.95 -17.69 -4.34
CA ASN A 221 -12.45 -17.45 -5.69
C ASN A 221 -13.98 -17.44 -5.64
N VAL A 222 -14.56 -16.28 -5.90
CA VAL A 222 -16.00 -16.01 -5.82
C VAL A 222 -16.59 -16.07 -7.23
N THR A 223 -17.77 -16.67 -7.35
CA THR A 223 -18.59 -16.63 -8.57
C THR A 223 -19.71 -15.62 -8.36
N ASP A 224 -20.01 -14.79 -9.36
CA ASP A 224 -21.13 -13.85 -9.30
C ASP A 224 -22.44 -14.55 -8.91
N GLY A 225 -23.20 -13.95 -7.98
CA GLY A 225 -24.47 -14.51 -7.51
C GLY A 225 -24.32 -15.62 -6.45
N VAL A 226 -23.10 -16.07 -6.15
CA VAL A 226 -22.86 -17.24 -5.29
C VAL A 226 -22.15 -16.82 -4.01
N ASN A 227 -22.88 -16.84 -2.89
CA ASN A 227 -22.31 -16.58 -1.58
C ASN A 227 -21.38 -17.72 -1.13
N ILE A 228 -20.27 -17.37 -0.48
CA ILE A 228 -19.44 -18.31 0.28
C ILE A 228 -19.77 -18.09 1.75
N SER A 229 -20.30 -19.13 2.40
CA SER A 229 -20.75 -19.07 3.79
C SER A 229 -19.93 -19.97 4.72
N ASN A 230 -20.12 -19.81 6.03
CA ASN A 230 -19.47 -20.61 7.07
C ASN A 230 -17.94 -20.48 7.06
N ILE A 231 -17.42 -19.31 6.67
CA ILE A 231 -15.99 -19.03 6.75
C ILE A 231 -15.60 -18.97 8.23
N ASN A 232 -14.77 -19.92 8.68
CA ASN A 232 -14.19 -19.88 10.02
C ASN A 232 -12.83 -19.18 9.98
N TYR A 233 -12.77 -17.94 10.45
CA TYR A 233 -11.56 -17.14 10.47
C TYR A 233 -10.94 -17.19 11.88
N VAL A 234 -9.90 -18.00 12.06
CA VAL A 234 -9.29 -18.22 13.39
C VAL A 234 -8.12 -17.27 13.59
N ALA A 235 -8.25 -16.34 14.54
CA ALA A 235 -7.18 -15.40 14.91
C ALA A 235 -6.31 -16.00 16.04
N GLN A 236 -5.00 -15.77 15.95
CA GLN A 236 -4.04 -16.20 16.97
C GLN A 236 -3.81 -15.08 17.97
N SER A 237 -3.87 -15.38 19.27
CA SER A 237 -3.45 -14.42 20.29
C SER A 237 -1.94 -14.19 20.22
N VAL A 238 -1.52 -12.94 20.34
CA VAL A 238 -0.11 -12.60 20.49
C VAL A 238 0.37 -13.09 21.86
N THR A 239 1.32 -14.02 21.89
CA THR A 239 1.86 -14.64 23.12
C THR A 239 3.30 -14.23 23.42
N ALA A 240 4.01 -13.64 22.47
CA ALA A 240 5.38 -13.16 22.62
C ALA A 240 5.66 -12.01 21.64
N GLN A 241 6.83 -11.40 21.77
CA GLN A 241 7.36 -10.41 20.83
C GLN A 241 8.63 -10.94 20.17
N ILE A 242 8.84 -10.59 18.90
CA ILE A 242 10.18 -10.61 18.30
C ILE A 242 10.64 -9.17 18.21
N ASN A 243 11.79 -8.88 18.81
CA ASN A 243 12.45 -7.58 18.76
C ASN A 243 13.85 -7.71 18.16
N GLY A 244 14.44 -6.60 17.73
CA GLY A 244 15.81 -6.63 17.23
C GLY A 244 16.25 -5.31 16.63
N PHE A 245 17.31 -5.37 15.85
CA PHE A 245 17.77 -4.26 15.04
C PHE A 245 18.20 -4.68 13.63
N VAL A 246 18.20 -3.71 12.72
CA VAL A 246 18.90 -3.74 11.44
C VAL A 246 20.01 -2.70 11.51
N ARG A 247 21.26 -3.15 11.44
CA ARG A 247 22.46 -2.28 11.52
C ARG A 247 23.40 -2.55 10.36
N ASN A 248 24.29 -1.61 10.07
CA ASN A 248 25.44 -1.88 9.19
C ASN A 248 26.61 -2.55 9.95
N SER A 249 27.68 -2.88 9.22
CA SER A 249 28.88 -3.50 9.79
C SER A 249 29.66 -2.61 10.76
N GLN A 250 29.36 -1.31 10.83
CA GLN A 250 29.88 -0.34 11.80
C GLN A 250 28.93 -0.12 12.98
N ALA A 251 27.91 -0.97 13.13
CA ALA A 251 26.88 -0.91 14.17
C ALA A 251 25.98 0.34 14.15
N ALA A 252 25.97 1.11 13.07
CA ALA A 252 24.99 2.19 12.88
C ALA A 252 23.62 1.60 12.50
N GLY A 253 22.56 2.13 13.11
CA GLY A 253 21.18 1.75 12.83
C GLY A 253 20.73 2.15 11.43
N LEU A 254 20.00 1.27 10.75
CA LEU A 254 19.38 1.53 9.45
C LEU A 254 17.89 1.76 9.65
N ALA A 255 17.46 3.01 9.54
CA ALA A 255 16.08 3.44 9.74
C ALA A 255 15.22 3.24 8.48
N ASN A 256 13.89 3.20 8.67
CA ASN A 256 12.90 3.09 7.60
C ASN A 256 12.99 1.81 6.76
N VAL A 257 13.57 0.74 7.31
CA VAL A 257 13.69 -0.56 6.66
C VAL A 257 12.60 -1.49 7.18
N PHE A 258 11.81 -2.09 6.30
CA PHE A 258 10.83 -3.09 6.73
C PHE A 258 11.51 -4.41 7.14
N VAL A 259 11.03 -5.00 8.22
CA VAL A 259 11.32 -6.38 8.63
C VAL A 259 10.02 -7.16 8.53
N TYR A 260 10.04 -8.25 7.77
CA TYR A 260 8.91 -9.13 7.56
C TYR A 260 9.10 -10.42 8.36
N ALA A 261 8.01 -10.96 8.87
CA ALA A 261 7.98 -12.27 9.51
C ALA A 261 6.79 -13.07 8.99
N SER A 262 7.02 -14.33 8.65
CA SER A 262 5.99 -15.25 8.23
C SER A 262 6.06 -16.54 9.05
N ALA A 263 4.90 -17.11 9.32
CA ALA A 263 4.77 -18.44 9.91
C ALA A 263 3.63 -19.19 9.23
N THR A 264 3.80 -20.50 9.08
CA THR A 264 2.74 -21.39 8.60
C THR A 264 2.31 -22.29 9.73
N MET A 265 1.01 -22.29 10.04
CA MET A 265 0.42 -23.17 11.05
C MET A 265 -0.81 -23.85 10.46
N ASN A 266 -0.84 -25.20 10.52
CA ASN A 266 -1.94 -26.02 9.98
C ASN A 266 -2.31 -25.66 8.53
N GLY A 267 -1.30 -25.42 7.68
CA GLY A 267 -1.50 -25.05 6.27
C GLY A 267 -1.94 -23.60 6.02
N THR A 268 -2.06 -22.78 7.07
CA THR A 268 -2.45 -21.37 6.97
C THR A 268 -1.27 -20.44 7.24
N ASN A 269 -1.11 -19.40 6.43
CA ASN A 269 -0.03 -18.43 6.56
C ASN A 269 -0.44 -17.23 7.43
N TYR A 270 0.49 -16.83 8.29
CA TYR A 270 0.41 -15.65 9.15
C TYR A 270 1.60 -14.77 8.84
N ASN A 271 1.34 -13.47 8.71
CA ASN A 271 2.37 -12.50 8.35
C ASN A 271 2.36 -11.37 9.36
N GLN A 272 3.55 -10.87 9.66
CA GLN A 272 3.78 -9.66 10.44
C GLN A 272 4.84 -8.81 9.77
N ASN A 273 4.79 -7.51 10.01
CA ASN A 273 5.83 -6.60 9.58
C ASN A 273 6.01 -5.48 10.60
N ALA A 274 7.21 -4.92 10.64
CA ALA A 274 7.49 -3.67 11.32
C ALA A 274 8.55 -2.91 10.54
N GLN A 275 8.51 -1.58 10.64
CA GLN A 275 9.54 -0.73 10.09
C GLN A 275 10.54 -0.35 11.18
N THR A 276 11.84 -0.32 10.86
CA THR A 276 12.86 0.11 11.81
C THR A 276 12.73 1.59 12.16
N ASP A 277 12.88 1.91 13.44
CA ASP A 277 12.92 3.28 13.93
C ASP A 277 14.22 4.01 13.54
N GLY A 278 14.37 5.27 13.97
CA GLY A 278 15.56 6.09 13.71
C GLY A 278 16.89 5.51 14.23
N THR A 279 16.83 4.53 15.14
CA THR A 279 17.98 3.81 15.70
C THR A 279 18.18 2.41 15.09
N GLY A 280 17.36 2.05 14.12
CA GLY A 280 17.38 0.75 13.44
C GLY A 280 16.67 -0.36 14.20
N HIS A 281 15.95 -0.06 15.28
CA HIS A 281 15.26 -1.07 16.10
C HIS A 281 13.85 -1.36 15.57
N TYR A 282 13.41 -2.60 15.72
CA TYR A 282 12.07 -3.05 15.32
C TYR A 282 11.48 -4.01 16.36
N GLN A 283 10.15 -4.12 16.37
CA GLN A 283 9.43 -5.13 17.14
C GLN A 283 8.07 -5.45 16.52
N PHE A 284 7.59 -6.68 16.71
CA PHE A 284 6.21 -7.07 16.44
C PHE A 284 5.77 -8.25 17.30
N GLY A 285 4.46 -8.30 17.58
CA GLY A 285 3.84 -9.41 18.29
C GLY A 285 3.78 -10.67 17.44
N VAL A 286 3.98 -11.82 18.08
CA VAL A 286 3.93 -13.15 17.48
C VAL A 286 3.22 -14.13 18.41
N PHE A 287 2.79 -15.25 17.87
CA PHE A 287 2.35 -16.41 18.64
C PHE A 287 3.44 -17.51 18.63
N ASN A 288 3.27 -18.53 19.47
CA ASN A 288 4.19 -19.66 19.53
C ASN A 288 4.24 -20.42 18.18
N GLY A 289 5.43 -20.59 17.64
CA GLY A 289 5.61 -21.22 16.33
C GLY A 289 6.99 -20.96 15.76
N THR A 290 7.24 -21.53 14.59
CA THR A 290 8.46 -21.28 13.82
C THR A 290 8.21 -20.13 12.87
N TRP A 291 8.96 -19.04 13.06
CA TRP A 291 8.87 -17.82 12.26
C TRP A 291 10.10 -17.68 11.37
N GLN A 292 9.88 -17.36 10.11
CA GLN A 292 10.92 -16.97 9.16
C GLN A 292 10.90 -15.45 9.01
N LEU A 293 12.05 -14.82 9.21
CA LEU A 293 12.22 -13.37 9.15
C LEU A 293 13.10 -12.99 7.97
N SER A 294 12.73 -11.89 7.30
CA SER A 294 13.50 -11.28 6.23
C SER A 294 13.47 -9.76 6.36
N VAL A 295 14.38 -9.09 5.67
CA VAL A 295 14.48 -7.64 5.63
C VAL A 295 14.08 -7.15 4.24
N GLY A 296 13.42 -6.00 4.16
CA GLY A 296 13.06 -5.33 2.91
C GLY A 296 14.30 -5.00 2.10
N CYS A 297 14.66 -5.88 1.16
CA CYS A 297 15.88 -5.72 0.37
C CYS A 297 15.86 -4.41 -0.42
N SER A 298 14.73 -4.04 -1.02
CA SER A 298 14.60 -2.77 -1.75
C SER A 298 14.93 -1.56 -0.88
N ASP A 299 14.52 -1.56 0.38
CA ASP A 299 14.83 -0.48 1.33
C ASP A 299 16.34 -0.41 1.61
N LEU A 300 16.97 -1.55 1.87
CA LEU A 300 18.43 -1.63 2.09
C LEU A 300 19.25 -1.25 0.85
N ASN A 301 18.81 -1.70 -0.32
CA ASN A 301 19.43 -1.38 -1.61
C ASN A 301 19.44 0.13 -1.86
N ASN A 302 18.32 0.81 -1.59
CA ASN A 302 18.21 2.28 -1.68
C ASN A 302 19.16 3.00 -0.72
N LEU A 303 19.52 2.35 0.39
CA LEU A 303 20.51 2.84 1.35
C LEU A 303 21.96 2.44 1.01
N GLY A 304 22.19 1.70 -0.08
CA GLY A 304 23.53 1.26 -0.52
C GLY A 304 24.04 -0.02 0.14
N TYR A 305 23.15 -0.81 0.74
CA TYR A 305 23.49 -2.06 1.42
C TYR A 305 22.92 -3.28 0.70
N GLY A 306 23.68 -4.37 0.73
CA GLY A 306 23.22 -5.69 0.29
C GLY A 306 22.27 -6.33 1.27
N CYS A 307 21.40 -7.21 0.75
CA CYS A 307 20.36 -7.83 1.56
C CYS A 307 20.90 -9.00 2.39
N PRO A 308 20.69 -9.02 3.72
CA PRO A 308 21.09 -10.13 4.57
C PRO A 308 20.23 -11.38 4.32
N ASN A 309 20.75 -12.54 4.68
CA ASN A 309 20.00 -13.80 4.61
C ASN A 309 18.81 -13.79 5.56
N GLN A 310 17.74 -14.48 5.17
CA GLN A 310 16.61 -14.77 6.05
C GLN A 310 17.05 -15.57 7.27
N GLN A 311 16.37 -15.36 8.40
CA GLN A 311 16.62 -16.07 9.65
C GLN A 311 15.36 -16.80 10.09
N THR A 312 15.52 -17.96 10.73
CA THR A 312 14.40 -18.73 11.30
C THR A 312 14.54 -18.77 12.80
N VAL A 313 13.46 -18.51 13.53
CA VAL A 313 13.41 -18.54 14.99
C VAL A 313 12.20 -19.33 15.47
N VAL A 314 12.37 -20.09 16.55
CA VAL A 314 11.28 -20.82 17.21
C VAL A 314 10.86 -20.02 18.45
N VAL A 315 9.59 -19.66 18.50
CA VAL A 315 8.97 -18.93 19.62
C VAL A 315 8.19 -19.93 20.47
N SER A 316 8.56 -20.03 21.75
CA SER A 316 7.92 -20.95 22.70
C SER A 316 7.69 -20.26 24.06
N GLY A 317 6.71 -19.35 24.11
CA GLY A 317 6.27 -18.69 25.34
C GLY A 317 7.18 -17.58 25.87
N ALA A 318 8.23 -17.19 25.13
CA ALA A 318 9.13 -16.12 25.51
C ALA A 318 9.51 -15.25 24.31
N ASN A 319 9.76 -13.96 24.57
CA ASN A 319 10.24 -13.00 23.58
C ASN A 319 11.56 -13.47 22.96
N GLN A 320 11.73 -13.19 21.67
CA GLN A 320 12.94 -13.54 20.94
C GLN A 320 13.63 -12.28 20.42
N THR A 321 14.96 -12.33 20.33
CA THR A 321 15.75 -11.28 19.70
C THR A 321 16.35 -11.78 18.40
N VAL A 322 16.07 -11.10 17.29
CA VAL A 322 16.61 -11.44 15.96
C VAL A 322 17.28 -10.20 15.37
N ASN A 323 18.58 -10.26 15.14
CA ASN A 323 19.34 -9.10 14.66
C ASN A 323 19.82 -9.33 13.23
N PHE A 324 19.73 -8.28 12.40
CA PHE A 324 20.25 -8.26 11.04
C PHE A 324 21.41 -7.28 10.94
N THR A 325 22.48 -7.72 10.27
CA THR A 325 23.59 -6.85 9.88
C THR A 325 23.69 -6.80 8.37
N ALA A 326 23.50 -5.62 7.79
CA ALA A 326 23.63 -5.39 6.37
C ALA A 326 25.06 -4.97 6.02
N GLN A 327 25.58 -5.46 4.90
CA GLN A 327 26.90 -5.11 4.40
C GLN A 327 26.77 -4.06 3.30
N PRO A 328 27.63 -3.02 3.25
CA PRO A 328 27.62 -2.09 2.14
C PRO A 328 27.98 -2.85 0.86
N PHE A 329 27.44 -2.39 -0.26
CA PHE A 329 27.85 -2.96 -1.52
C PHE A 329 29.35 -2.72 -1.79
N SER A 330 30.06 -3.77 -2.18
CA SER A 330 31.47 -3.71 -2.55
C SER A 330 31.72 -3.33 -4.02
N ASN A 331 30.67 -3.17 -4.83
CA ASN A 331 30.72 -2.93 -6.27
C ASN A 331 31.60 -3.93 -7.04
N THR A 332 31.66 -5.19 -6.57
CA THR A 332 32.46 -6.21 -7.27
C THR A 332 31.83 -6.54 -8.63
N PRO A 333 32.62 -6.58 -9.73
CA PRO A 333 32.10 -6.98 -11.04
C PRO A 333 31.43 -8.35 -10.99
N PRO A 334 30.26 -8.52 -11.64
CA PRO A 334 29.58 -9.82 -11.68
C PRO A 334 30.41 -10.83 -12.47
N ARG A 335 30.28 -12.11 -12.13
CA ARG A 335 30.92 -13.21 -12.86
C ARG A 335 29.87 -14.12 -13.48
N LEU A 336 30.01 -14.37 -14.78
CA LEU A 336 29.28 -15.41 -15.49
C LEU A 336 30.09 -16.71 -15.40
N THR A 337 29.48 -17.76 -14.88
CA THR A 337 30.12 -19.04 -14.58
C THR A 337 29.23 -20.20 -15.02
N GLN A 338 29.75 -21.42 -14.98
CA GLN A 338 28.99 -22.64 -15.30
C GLN A 338 28.22 -22.56 -16.64
N PRO A 339 28.86 -22.19 -17.77
CA PRO A 339 28.18 -22.21 -19.06
C PRO A 339 27.80 -23.65 -19.41
N GLN A 340 26.54 -23.88 -19.75
CA GLN A 340 26.01 -25.18 -20.15
C GLN A 340 25.16 -25.05 -21.40
N LEU A 341 25.37 -25.98 -22.34
CA LEU A 341 24.58 -26.08 -23.56
C LEU A 341 23.65 -27.29 -23.46
N PHE A 342 22.35 -27.07 -23.65
CA PHE A 342 21.34 -28.12 -23.72
C PHE A 342 20.70 -28.11 -25.12
N PRO A 343 20.03 -29.19 -25.54
CA PRO A 343 19.20 -29.15 -26.74
C PRO A 343 18.17 -28.02 -26.64
N GLY A 344 18.28 -27.01 -27.52
CA GLY A 344 17.33 -25.90 -27.57
C GLY A 344 17.62 -24.70 -26.65
N GLN A 345 18.66 -24.72 -25.80
CA GLN A 345 18.97 -23.57 -24.92
C GLN A 345 20.44 -23.50 -24.49
N PHE A 346 20.88 -22.31 -24.13
CA PHE A 346 22.12 -22.05 -23.41
C PHE A 346 21.83 -21.49 -22.03
N GLN A 347 22.58 -21.91 -21.01
CA GLN A 347 22.44 -21.38 -19.66
C GLN A 347 23.78 -21.09 -19.00
N PHE A 348 23.79 -20.18 -18.04
CA PHE A 348 24.94 -19.89 -17.17
C PHE A 348 24.47 -19.39 -15.80
N GLN A 349 25.35 -19.48 -14.81
CA GLN A 349 25.14 -18.90 -13.49
C GLN A 349 25.81 -17.53 -13.42
N LEU A 350 25.04 -16.49 -13.07
CA LEU A 350 25.58 -15.20 -12.66
C LEU A 350 25.84 -15.23 -11.15
N SER A 351 27.02 -14.79 -10.73
CA SER A 351 27.32 -14.44 -9.33
C SER A 351 27.62 -12.95 -9.21
N GLY A 352 27.07 -12.31 -8.19
CA GLY A 352 27.13 -10.87 -7.96
C GLY A 352 26.77 -10.54 -6.51
N GLU A 353 26.47 -9.28 -6.24
CA GLU A 353 26.12 -8.82 -4.89
C GLU A 353 24.64 -9.07 -4.60
N SER A 354 24.35 -9.60 -3.40
CA SER A 354 23.00 -9.97 -3.01
C SER A 354 22.05 -8.78 -3.08
N GLY A 355 20.95 -8.95 -3.82
CA GLY A 355 19.90 -7.95 -4.01
C GLY A 355 20.14 -6.97 -5.16
N ARG A 356 21.30 -6.97 -5.84
CA ARG A 356 21.54 -6.09 -7.00
C ARG A 356 20.89 -6.60 -8.27
N ASN A 357 20.55 -5.67 -9.16
CA ASN A 357 20.00 -5.96 -10.48
C ASN A 357 21.11 -6.02 -11.53
N TYR A 358 21.12 -7.10 -12.30
CA TYR A 358 22.06 -7.30 -13.39
C TYR A 358 21.30 -7.50 -14.70
N ARG A 359 21.57 -6.60 -15.65
CA ARG A 359 21.10 -6.70 -17.03
C ARG A 359 22.03 -7.62 -17.81
N ILE A 360 21.47 -8.63 -18.46
CA ILE A 360 22.18 -9.53 -19.36
C ILE A 360 22.04 -8.99 -20.78
N ASP A 361 23.17 -8.60 -21.37
CA ASP A 361 23.24 -8.20 -22.77
C ASP A 361 23.93 -9.31 -23.59
N THR A 362 23.57 -9.40 -24.87
CA THR A 362 24.17 -10.30 -25.84
C THR A 362 24.65 -9.58 -27.10
N THR A 363 25.64 -10.15 -27.77
CA THR A 363 26.17 -9.65 -29.05
C THR A 363 26.67 -10.79 -29.93
N ALA A 364 26.74 -10.53 -31.24
CA ALA A 364 27.43 -11.39 -32.21
C ALA A 364 28.72 -10.75 -32.77
N ASP A 365 28.89 -9.44 -32.59
CA ASP A 365 29.90 -8.62 -33.25
C ASP A 365 30.70 -7.70 -32.30
N PHE A 366 30.32 -7.61 -31.03
CA PHE A 366 30.84 -6.68 -30.01
C PHE A 366 30.60 -5.19 -30.27
N ALA A 367 29.97 -4.81 -31.38
CA ALA A 367 29.60 -3.45 -31.71
C ALA A 367 28.16 -3.14 -31.26
N THR A 368 27.25 -4.07 -31.49
CA THR A 368 25.83 -3.95 -31.12
C THR A 368 25.49 -4.93 -30.00
N TRP A 369 24.82 -4.42 -28.96
CA TRP A 369 24.41 -5.21 -27.81
C TRP A 369 22.90 -5.15 -27.67
N ALA A 370 22.26 -6.31 -27.57
CA ALA A 370 20.84 -6.46 -27.30
C ALA A 370 20.64 -6.94 -25.87
N THR A 371 19.71 -6.34 -25.14
CA THR A 371 19.34 -6.81 -23.81
C THR A 371 18.45 -8.04 -23.90
N LEU A 372 18.79 -9.09 -23.16
CA LEU A 372 17.98 -10.30 -23.03
C LEU A 372 17.05 -10.24 -21.82
N GLY A 373 17.47 -9.57 -20.74
CA GLY A 373 16.66 -9.40 -19.53
C GLY A 373 17.45 -8.77 -18.39
N THR A 374 16.76 -8.39 -17.33
CA THR A 374 17.34 -7.89 -16.08
C THR A 374 16.83 -8.73 -14.94
N ASN A 375 17.72 -9.23 -14.09
CA ASN A 375 17.37 -10.08 -12.96
C ASN A 375 18.06 -9.62 -11.69
N SER A 376 17.40 -9.80 -10.55
CA SER A 376 17.97 -9.52 -9.23
C SER A 376 18.77 -10.74 -8.75
N ALA A 377 20.00 -10.52 -8.28
CA ALA A 377 20.83 -11.55 -7.68
C ALA A 377 20.47 -11.77 -6.20
N PHE A 378 19.26 -12.27 -5.93
CA PHE A 378 18.87 -12.64 -4.56
C PHE A 378 19.77 -13.76 -4.02
N GLY A 379 20.31 -13.60 -2.81
CA GLY A 379 21.30 -14.54 -2.26
C GLY A 379 22.66 -14.51 -3.01
N GLY A 380 22.89 -13.50 -3.86
CA GLY A 380 24.15 -13.26 -4.55
C GLY A 380 24.35 -14.03 -5.86
N SER A 381 23.36 -14.79 -6.34
CA SER A 381 23.49 -15.47 -7.64
C SER A 381 22.14 -15.81 -8.28
N PHE A 382 22.12 -16.02 -9.61
CA PHE A 382 20.96 -16.57 -10.32
C PHE A 382 21.38 -17.34 -11.59
N SER A 383 20.53 -18.27 -12.02
CA SER A 383 20.68 -18.97 -13.31
C SER A 383 19.96 -18.19 -14.40
N PHE A 384 20.60 -18.03 -15.55
CA PHE A 384 20.02 -17.38 -16.72
C PHE A 384 19.92 -18.36 -17.88
N ILE A 385 18.77 -18.40 -18.56
CA ILE A 385 18.49 -19.30 -19.68
C ILE A 385 18.19 -18.45 -20.93
N ASP A 386 18.90 -18.72 -22.01
CA ASP A 386 18.65 -18.18 -23.36
C ASP A 386 18.21 -19.31 -24.30
N THR A 387 16.91 -19.40 -24.54
CA THR A 387 16.30 -20.38 -25.46
C THR A 387 16.48 -20.02 -26.93
N ASN A 388 16.89 -18.79 -27.24
CA ASN A 388 17.12 -18.34 -28.61
C ASN A 388 18.59 -18.57 -29.05
N ALA A 389 19.48 -18.87 -28.10
CA ALA A 389 20.91 -19.07 -28.36
C ALA A 389 21.22 -20.04 -29.53
N PRO A 390 20.53 -21.19 -29.71
CA PRO A 390 20.81 -22.11 -30.81
C PRO A 390 20.57 -21.53 -32.21
N GLY A 391 19.76 -20.47 -32.32
CA GLY A 391 19.51 -19.78 -33.60
C GLY A 391 20.71 -18.96 -34.10
N PHE A 392 21.77 -18.82 -33.30
CA PHE A 392 22.93 -18.01 -33.62
C PHE A 392 24.20 -18.87 -33.74
N ARG A 393 24.99 -18.64 -34.80
CA ARG A 393 26.27 -19.34 -35.01
C ARG A 393 27.30 -19.03 -33.91
N LYS A 394 27.26 -17.82 -33.37
CA LYS A 394 28.07 -17.36 -32.22
C LYS A 394 27.27 -16.34 -31.44
N ARG A 395 27.35 -16.40 -30.11
CA ARG A 395 26.66 -15.48 -29.22
C ARG A 395 27.51 -15.25 -27.97
N PHE A 396 27.79 -14.00 -27.66
CA PHE A 396 28.55 -13.59 -26.48
C PHE A 396 27.63 -12.89 -25.49
N TYR A 397 27.98 -12.94 -24.22
CA TYR A 397 27.17 -12.42 -23.13
C TYR A 397 28.01 -11.52 -22.23
N ARG A 398 27.39 -10.47 -21.68
CA ARG A 398 27.94 -9.70 -20.56
C ARG A 398 26.84 -9.43 -19.55
N ALA A 399 27.24 -9.28 -18.30
CA ALA A 399 26.38 -8.76 -17.26
C ALA A 399 26.75 -7.30 -16.96
N VAL A 400 25.75 -6.44 -16.91
CA VAL A 400 25.89 -5.03 -16.58
C VAL A 400 25.10 -4.77 -15.30
N LEU A 401 25.77 -4.21 -14.29
CA LEU A 401 25.09 -3.71 -13.11
C LEU A 401 24.19 -2.54 -13.52
N VAL A 402 22.92 -2.59 -13.14
CA VAL A 402 21.96 -1.50 -13.36
C VAL A 402 21.42 -0.98 -12.02
N PRO A 403 20.99 0.30 -11.96
CA PRO A 403 20.39 0.88 -10.77
C PRO A 403 19.21 0.09 -10.20
#